data_AF-A0A2V8J4L1-F1
#
_entry.id   AF-A0A2V8J4L1-F1
#
_cell.length_a   1.000
_cell.length_b   1.000
_cell.length_c   1.000
_cell.angle_alpha   90.00
_cell.angle_beta   90.00
_cell.angle_gamma   90.00
#
_symmetry.space_group_name_H-M   'P 1'
#
loop_
_entity.id
_entity.type
_entity.pdbx_description
1 polymer ?
#
loop_
_entity_poly.entity_id
_entity_poly.type
_entity_poly.pdbx_seq_one_letter_code
_entity_poly.pdbx_strand_id
1 'polypeptide(L)'
;MSAMSMEEAQELLAGRDLIAIGARGDDERRRRHGTRTTFVRVFEVHVDAVPRTFPATAEAGEIRVIGRPHSVDAAVAAVTRALTLAAGASVTAFSLADLVDLAAGRLPELFASLRAGGLELVAEAPIDMLQDAAGVIRMAHDAGLMVPRVTVHAGSTDPAELIGRIRDLQAAVGGIRAFAPLPRTSSIAHPSTGYDDVRLVATARLLADNIESIQVDWARYGPKLAQVALTMGADDVDSVSALQGDLGRRRSPLEEIKGNIKAAGLEPVERDGHYKVRA
;
A
#
# COMPACT_ATOMS: atom_id res chain seq x y z
N MET A 1 5.48 -20.53 -14.65
CA MET A 1 6.75 -20.69 -13.92
C MET A 1 6.44 -21.27 -12.55
N SER A 2 7.32 -22.09 -12.01
CA SER A 2 7.26 -22.47 -10.59
C SER A 2 7.41 -21.21 -9.74
N ALA A 3 6.78 -21.19 -8.56
CA ALA A 3 7.02 -20.14 -7.57
C ALA A 3 8.52 -20.07 -7.25
N MET A 4 9.06 -18.86 -7.11
CA MET A 4 10.45 -18.63 -6.71
C MET A 4 10.71 -19.26 -5.34
N SER A 5 11.85 -19.94 -5.21
CA SER A 5 12.28 -20.52 -3.93
C SER A 5 12.86 -19.46 -3.00
N MET A 6 12.96 -19.78 -1.71
CA MET A 6 13.61 -18.88 -0.73
C MET A 6 15.08 -18.65 -1.04
N GLU A 7 15.78 -19.69 -1.51
CA GLU A 7 17.19 -19.62 -1.90
C GLU A 7 17.38 -18.69 -3.11
N GLU A 8 16.56 -18.84 -4.16
CA GLU A 8 16.59 -17.97 -5.33
C GLU A 8 16.30 -16.50 -4.97
N ALA A 9 15.42 -16.25 -3.99
CA ALA A 9 15.13 -14.90 -3.51
C ALA A 9 16.32 -14.29 -2.76
N GLN A 10 17.02 -15.08 -1.93
CA GLN A 10 18.23 -14.64 -1.23
C GLN A 10 19.36 -14.32 -2.22
N GLU A 11 19.55 -15.15 -3.24
CA GLU A 11 20.50 -14.89 -4.32
C GLU A 11 20.17 -13.60 -5.07
N LEU A 12 18.89 -13.37 -5.38
CA LEU A 12 18.45 -12.17 -6.09
C LEU A 12 18.69 -10.90 -5.27
N LEU A 13 18.42 -10.92 -3.96
CA LEU A 13 18.69 -9.81 -3.05
C LEU A 13 20.19 -9.49 -2.92
N ALA A 14 21.04 -10.52 -2.95
CA ALA A 14 22.50 -10.37 -2.94
C ALA A 14 23.09 -9.98 -4.32
N GLY A 15 22.32 -10.18 -5.39
CA GLY A 15 22.72 -9.89 -6.76
C GLY A 15 22.97 -8.40 -7.01
N ARG A 16 23.89 -8.10 -7.93
CA ARG A 16 24.23 -6.72 -8.34
C ARG A 16 23.79 -6.38 -9.77
N ASP A 17 23.37 -7.37 -10.55
CA ASP A 17 22.88 -7.17 -11.91
C ASP A 17 21.42 -6.71 -11.89
N LEU A 18 21.24 -5.41 -11.64
CA LEU A 18 19.92 -4.79 -11.59
C LEU A 18 19.17 -4.88 -12.92
N ILE A 19 19.88 -5.00 -14.05
CA ILE A 19 19.27 -5.10 -15.36
C ILE A 19 18.59 -6.47 -15.50
N ALA A 20 19.32 -7.55 -15.20
CA ALA A 20 18.76 -8.89 -15.23
C ALA A 20 17.65 -9.08 -14.18
N ILE A 21 17.83 -8.54 -12.97
CA ILE A 21 16.82 -8.58 -11.91
C ILE A 21 15.56 -7.83 -12.33
N GLY A 22 15.73 -6.61 -12.86
CA GLY A 22 14.64 -5.77 -13.35
C GLY A 22 13.88 -6.43 -14.49
N ALA A 23 14.59 -7.00 -15.47
CA ALA A 23 13.97 -7.72 -16.58
C ALA A 23 13.07 -8.87 -16.09
N ARG A 24 13.54 -9.69 -15.14
CA ARG A 24 12.74 -10.78 -14.55
C ARG A 24 11.50 -10.25 -13.83
N GLY A 25 11.66 -9.20 -13.02
CA GLY A 25 10.56 -8.56 -12.29
C GLY A 25 9.52 -7.95 -13.24
N ASP A 26 9.98 -7.21 -14.26
CA ASP A 26 9.10 -6.61 -15.26
C ASP A 26 8.38 -7.66 -16.08
N ASP A 27 9.06 -8.73 -16.53
CA ASP A 27 8.45 -9.82 -17.30
C ASP A 27 7.30 -10.48 -16.55
N GLU A 28 7.49 -10.78 -15.26
CA GLU A 28 6.42 -11.37 -14.43
C GLU A 28 5.26 -10.39 -14.23
N ARG A 29 5.56 -9.10 -14.06
CA ARG A 29 4.56 -8.03 -13.96
C ARG A 29 3.78 -7.86 -15.28
N ARG A 30 4.47 -7.95 -16.43
CA ARG A 30 3.91 -7.88 -17.81
C ARG A 30 3.03 -9.09 -18.09
N ARG A 31 3.44 -10.28 -17.64
CA ARG A 31 2.65 -11.51 -17.72
C ARG A 31 1.33 -11.42 -16.97
N ARG A 32 1.29 -10.75 -15.82
CA ARG A 32 0.09 -10.58 -14.99
C ARG A 32 -0.82 -9.46 -15.49
N HIS A 33 -0.23 -8.32 -15.87
CA HIS A 33 -0.96 -7.06 -16.01
C HIS A 33 -0.87 -6.42 -17.41
N GLY A 34 -0.14 -7.02 -18.34
CA GLY A 34 0.02 -6.47 -19.70
C GLY A 34 0.81 -5.16 -19.69
N THR A 35 0.23 -4.06 -20.18
CA THR A 35 0.79 -2.71 -20.04
C THR A 35 0.11 -1.91 -18.93
N ARG A 36 -0.96 -2.42 -18.32
CA ARG A 36 -1.74 -1.69 -17.32
C ARG A 36 -0.92 -1.49 -16.05
N THR A 37 -0.89 -0.25 -15.58
CA THR A 37 -0.33 0.15 -14.29
C THR A 37 -1.34 1.03 -13.58
N THR A 38 -1.69 0.65 -12.35
CA THR A 38 -2.66 1.40 -11.57
C THR A 38 -2.00 2.48 -10.72
N PHE A 39 -2.77 3.51 -10.39
CA PHE A 39 -2.38 4.47 -9.37
C PHE A 39 -3.62 4.95 -8.62
N VAL A 40 -3.43 5.40 -7.38
CA VAL A 40 -4.51 6.03 -6.60
C VAL A 40 -4.10 7.41 -6.13
N ARG A 41 -5.03 8.35 -6.28
CA ARG A 41 -4.93 9.68 -5.67
C ARG A 41 -5.49 9.64 -4.26
N VAL A 42 -4.65 9.92 -3.27
CA VAL A 42 -4.99 9.84 -1.85
C VAL A 42 -5.09 11.25 -1.27
N PHE A 43 -6.17 11.51 -0.55
CA PHE A 43 -6.27 12.63 0.37
C PHE A 43 -6.11 12.10 1.79
N GLU A 44 -4.94 12.34 2.39
CA GLU A 44 -4.69 11.92 3.76
C GLU A 44 -5.29 12.89 4.77
N VAL A 45 -5.86 12.33 5.84
CA VAL A 45 -6.49 13.09 6.90
C VAL A 45 -6.05 12.53 8.25
N HIS A 46 -5.47 13.37 9.11
CA HIS A 46 -5.12 12.94 10.45
C HIS A 46 -6.36 12.77 11.33
N VAL A 47 -6.40 11.69 12.13
CA VAL A 47 -7.53 11.34 13.01
C VAL A 47 -7.99 12.48 13.92
N ASP A 48 -7.03 13.22 14.49
CA ASP A 48 -7.32 14.36 15.38
C ASP A 48 -7.72 15.65 14.64
N ALA A 49 -7.61 15.68 13.31
CA ALA A 49 -7.75 16.89 12.51
C ALA A 49 -8.58 16.68 11.23
N VAL A 50 -9.58 15.79 11.26
CA VAL A 50 -10.47 15.61 10.08
C VAL A 50 -11.17 16.93 9.77
N PRO A 51 -11.00 17.51 8.56
CA PRO A 51 -11.47 18.86 8.25
C PRO A 51 -13.00 18.94 8.22
N ARG A 52 -13.54 20.16 8.15
CA ARG A 52 -14.99 20.37 7.98
C ARG A 52 -15.44 20.26 6.52
N THR A 53 -14.55 20.57 5.59
CA THR A 53 -14.76 20.50 4.15
C THR A 53 -13.44 20.11 3.49
N PHE A 54 -13.50 19.39 2.36
CA PHE A 54 -12.32 19.21 1.52
C PHE A 54 -12.13 20.42 0.58
N PRO A 55 -10.88 20.70 0.17
CA PRO A 55 -10.62 21.69 -0.87
C PRO A 55 -11.43 21.36 -2.13
N ALA A 56 -12.07 22.35 -2.75
CA ALA A 56 -12.90 22.14 -3.93
C ALA A 56 -12.13 21.58 -5.14
N THR A 57 -10.80 21.72 -5.14
CA THR A 57 -9.89 21.20 -6.17
C THR A 57 -9.37 19.79 -5.88
N ALA A 58 -9.71 19.21 -4.72
CA ALA A 58 -9.30 17.87 -4.37
C ALA A 58 -10.13 16.84 -5.13
N GLU A 59 -9.46 15.97 -5.87
CA GLU A 59 -10.08 14.86 -6.59
C GLU A 59 -9.45 13.56 -6.07
N ALA A 60 -10.06 13.01 -5.03
CA ALA A 60 -9.52 11.85 -4.35
C ALA A 60 -10.07 10.55 -4.94
N GLY A 61 -9.14 9.66 -5.29
CA GLY A 61 -9.29 8.20 -5.42
C GLY A 61 -9.78 7.58 -4.12
N GLU A 62 -9.13 8.01 -3.04
CA GLU A 62 -9.22 7.47 -1.70
C GLU A 62 -9.04 8.60 -0.67
N ILE A 63 -9.83 8.59 0.40
CA ILE A 63 -9.56 9.36 1.61
C ILE A 63 -9.01 8.39 2.66
N ARG A 64 -7.82 8.69 3.15
CA ARG A 64 -7.09 7.83 4.08
C ARG A 64 -7.01 8.51 5.44
N VAL A 65 -7.72 7.98 6.43
CA VAL A 65 -7.61 8.44 7.81
C VAL A 65 -6.34 7.84 8.43
N ILE A 66 -5.39 8.69 8.78
CA ILE A 66 -4.07 8.33 9.32
C ILE A 66 -3.91 8.79 10.78
N GLY A 67 -2.86 8.30 11.43
CA GLY A 67 -2.54 8.61 12.82
C GLY A 67 -3.18 7.63 13.79
N ARG A 68 -2.61 7.58 15.01
CA ARG A 68 -3.06 6.67 16.06
C ARG A 68 -4.22 7.30 16.85
N PRO A 69 -5.45 6.73 16.78
CA PRO A 69 -6.55 7.21 17.61
C PRO A 69 -6.26 7.05 19.10
N HIS A 70 -6.65 8.04 19.90
CA HIS A 70 -6.50 7.99 21.36
C HIS A 70 -7.65 7.25 22.08
N SER A 71 -8.75 6.95 21.38
CA SER A 71 -9.88 6.17 21.88
C SER A 71 -10.68 5.54 20.72
N VAL A 72 -11.48 4.52 21.01
CA VAL A 72 -12.39 3.90 20.02
C VAL A 72 -13.41 4.93 19.52
N ASP A 73 -13.98 5.75 20.40
CA ASP A 73 -14.93 6.80 20.03
C ASP A 73 -14.31 7.83 19.08
N ALA A 74 -13.06 8.23 19.33
CA ALA A 74 -12.33 9.12 18.43
C ALA A 74 -12.07 8.48 17.06
N ALA A 75 -11.73 7.18 17.03
CA ALA A 75 -11.56 6.44 15.79
C ALA A 75 -12.85 6.40 14.96
N VAL A 76 -13.98 6.04 15.60
CA VAL A 76 -15.30 5.99 14.96
C VAL A 76 -15.75 7.37 14.49
N ALA A 77 -15.54 8.42 15.29
CA ALA A 77 -15.90 9.78 14.93
C ALA A 77 -15.09 10.30 13.72
N ALA A 78 -13.80 9.99 13.65
CA ALA A 78 -12.96 10.35 12.52
C ALA A 78 -13.39 9.65 11.23
N VAL A 79 -13.67 8.34 11.30
CA VAL A 79 -14.18 7.55 10.16
C VAL A 79 -15.52 8.10 9.67
N THR A 80 -16.49 8.29 10.58
CA THR A 80 -17.82 8.79 10.25
C THR A 80 -17.74 10.16 9.57
N ARG A 81 -16.86 11.04 10.06
CA ARG A 81 -16.62 12.35 9.46
C ARG A 81 -15.97 12.23 8.07
N ALA A 82 -14.96 11.38 7.91
CA ALA A 82 -14.32 11.15 6.61
C ALA A 82 -15.32 10.61 5.57
N LEU A 83 -16.19 9.67 5.95
CA LEU A 83 -17.25 9.14 5.10
C LEU A 83 -18.24 10.20 4.64
N THR A 84 -18.64 11.10 5.54
CA THR A 84 -19.55 12.22 5.22
C THR A 84 -18.94 13.15 4.17
N LEU A 85 -17.61 13.29 4.16
CA LEU A 85 -16.89 14.16 3.25
C LEU A 85 -16.47 13.46 1.95
N ALA A 86 -16.67 12.13 1.84
CA ALA A 86 -15.98 11.34 0.85
C ALA A 86 -16.35 11.65 -0.61
N ALA A 87 -17.53 12.22 -0.84
CA ALA A 87 -17.98 12.71 -2.15
C ALA A 87 -17.75 11.71 -3.30
N GLY A 88 -17.91 10.40 -3.03
CA GLY A 88 -17.70 9.31 -4.00
C GLY A 88 -16.32 8.65 -3.97
N ALA A 89 -15.36 9.16 -3.20
CA ALA A 89 -14.11 8.47 -2.92
C ALA A 89 -14.31 7.32 -1.91
N SER A 90 -13.48 6.29 -1.99
CA SER A 90 -13.42 5.26 -0.96
C SER A 90 -12.76 5.80 0.32
N VAL A 91 -13.21 5.36 1.49
CA VAL A 91 -12.55 5.69 2.76
C VAL A 91 -11.80 4.48 3.28
N THR A 92 -10.52 4.66 3.55
CA THR A 92 -9.70 3.73 4.32
C THR A 92 -9.29 4.39 5.63
N ALA A 93 -9.07 3.59 6.67
CA ALA A 93 -8.67 4.15 7.96
C ALA A 93 -7.70 3.25 8.72
N PHE A 94 -6.72 3.91 9.34
CA PHE A 94 -5.80 3.41 10.35
C PHE A 94 -4.85 2.30 9.91
N SER A 95 -3.69 2.25 10.57
CA SER A 95 -2.84 1.07 10.57
C SER A 95 -3.46 -0.01 11.45
N LEU A 96 -3.46 -1.24 10.97
CA LEU A 96 -3.95 -2.39 11.74
C LEU A 96 -3.18 -2.56 13.07
N ALA A 97 -1.88 -2.22 13.09
CA ALA A 97 -1.08 -2.26 14.31
C ALA A 97 -1.55 -1.21 15.34
N ASP A 98 -1.90 0.00 14.90
CA ASP A 98 -2.44 1.03 15.79
C ASP A 98 -3.80 0.61 16.38
N LEU A 99 -4.61 -0.13 15.62
CA LEU A 99 -5.89 -0.67 16.11
C LEU A 99 -5.70 -1.80 17.12
N VAL A 100 -4.74 -2.69 16.91
CA VAL A 100 -4.36 -3.74 17.87
C VAL A 100 -3.93 -3.10 19.20
N ASP A 101 -3.07 -2.09 19.12
CA ASP A 101 -2.59 -1.33 20.27
C ASP A 101 -3.74 -0.62 21.00
N LEU A 102 -4.66 0.01 20.26
CA LEU A 102 -5.81 0.71 20.83
C LEU A 102 -6.79 -0.24 21.54
N ALA A 103 -6.99 -1.44 20.98
CA ALA A 103 -7.98 -2.40 21.48
C ALA A 103 -7.68 -2.90 22.90
N ALA A 104 -6.41 -2.90 23.33
CA ALA A 104 -5.97 -3.41 24.62
C ALA A 104 -6.60 -4.79 24.97
N GLY A 105 -6.65 -5.69 23.99
CA GLY A 105 -7.21 -7.04 24.12
C GLY A 105 -8.69 -7.21 23.73
N ARG A 106 -9.40 -6.13 23.35
CA ARG A 106 -10.82 -6.16 22.91
C ARG A 106 -10.97 -5.82 21.42
N LEU A 107 -10.21 -6.54 20.60
CA LEU A 107 -10.07 -6.23 19.19
C LEU A 107 -11.36 -6.49 18.37
N PRO A 108 -12.10 -7.59 18.60
CA PRO A 108 -13.38 -7.81 17.91
C PRO A 108 -14.40 -6.71 18.18
N GLU A 109 -14.50 -6.21 19.42
CA GLU A 109 -15.42 -5.12 19.78
C GLU A 109 -15.04 -3.80 19.12
N LEU A 110 -13.74 -3.51 19.04
CA LEU A 110 -13.22 -2.35 18.33
C LEU A 110 -13.57 -2.44 16.83
N PHE A 111 -13.32 -3.58 16.18
CA PHE A 111 -13.64 -3.75 14.76
C PHE A 111 -15.14 -3.66 14.49
N ALA A 112 -15.98 -4.27 15.34
CA ALA A 112 -17.43 -4.14 15.26
C ALA A 112 -17.88 -2.67 15.37
N SER A 113 -17.25 -1.89 16.26
CA SER A 113 -17.54 -0.46 16.43
C SER A 113 -17.15 0.35 15.19
N LEU A 114 -15.98 0.09 14.61
CA LEU A 114 -15.55 0.73 13.35
C LEU A 114 -16.46 0.36 12.18
N ARG A 115 -16.84 -0.92 12.06
CA ARG A 115 -17.79 -1.37 11.02
C ARG A 115 -19.16 -0.72 11.18
N ALA A 116 -19.67 -0.61 12.42
CA ALA A 116 -20.91 0.10 12.71
C ALA A 116 -20.81 1.60 12.37
N GLY A 117 -19.63 2.20 12.51
CA GLY A 117 -19.30 3.55 12.02
C GLY A 117 -19.17 3.68 10.50
N GLY A 118 -19.33 2.59 9.75
CA GLY A 118 -19.29 2.55 8.29
C GLY A 118 -17.92 2.26 7.68
N LEU A 119 -16.89 1.94 8.47
CA LEU A 119 -15.59 1.55 7.91
C LEU A 119 -15.72 0.24 7.12
N GLU A 120 -15.09 0.18 5.96
CA GLU A 120 -15.01 -1.04 5.14
C GLU A 120 -13.58 -1.54 4.97
N LEU A 121 -12.61 -0.62 4.90
CA LEU A 121 -11.23 -0.90 4.53
C LEU A 121 -10.28 -0.37 5.61
N VAL A 122 -9.45 -1.26 6.15
CA VAL A 122 -8.27 -0.85 6.92
C VAL A 122 -7.23 -0.28 5.96
N ALA A 123 -6.57 0.83 6.33
CA ALA A 123 -5.65 1.52 5.41
C ALA A 123 -4.38 0.73 5.11
N GLU A 124 -3.82 0.04 6.11
CA GLU A 124 -2.68 -0.84 5.95
C GLU A 124 -2.52 -1.85 7.07
N ALA A 125 -1.82 -2.95 6.81
CA ALA A 125 -1.31 -3.88 7.80
C ALA A 125 0.23 -3.98 7.73
N PRO A 126 0.98 -3.32 8.64
CA PRO A 126 2.43 -3.45 8.70
C PRO A 126 2.83 -4.81 9.29
N ILE A 127 3.30 -5.73 8.44
CA ILE A 127 3.50 -7.14 8.80
C ILE A 127 4.55 -7.36 9.90
N ASP A 128 5.55 -6.49 9.95
CA ASP A 128 6.66 -6.50 10.90
C ASP A 128 6.31 -5.87 12.26
N MET A 129 5.11 -5.30 12.40
CA MET A 129 4.57 -4.78 13.67
C MET A 129 3.48 -5.69 14.27
N LEU A 130 3.03 -6.71 13.53
CA LEU A 130 1.95 -7.60 13.95
C LEU A 130 2.52 -8.96 14.36
N GLN A 131 2.36 -9.32 15.64
CA GLN A 131 2.80 -10.61 16.17
C GLN A 131 2.01 -11.78 15.56
N ASP A 132 0.68 -11.67 15.50
CA ASP A 132 -0.22 -12.63 14.84
C ASP A 132 -1.03 -11.92 13.75
N ALA A 133 -0.38 -11.64 12.63
CA ALA A 133 -1.02 -10.97 11.50
C ALA A 133 -2.21 -11.77 10.94
N ALA A 134 -2.11 -13.09 10.89
CA ALA A 134 -3.17 -13.94 10.33
C ALA A 134 -4.42 -13.93 11.22
N GLY A 135 -4.26 -14.09 12.54
CA GLY A 135 -5.37 -14.03 13.50
C GLY A 135 -6.03 -12.66 13.50
N VAL A 136 -5.24 -11.58 13.51
CA VAL A 136 -5.76 -10.20 13.50
C VAL A 136 -6.52 -9.88 12.21
N ILE A 137 -6.01 -10.28 11.04
CA ILE A 137 -6.70 -10.06 9.76
C ILE A 137 -8.00 -10.87 9.69
N ARG A 138 -8.01 -12.12 10.16
CA ARG A 138 -9.24 -12.92 10.24
C ARG A 138 -10.29 -12.26 11.13
N MET A 139 -9.90 -11.76 12.30
CA MET A 139 -10.83 -11.02 13.18
C MET A 139 -11.40 -9.76 12.49
N ALA A 140 -10.60 -9.05 11.71
CA ALA A 140 -11.08 -7.92 10.93
C ALA A 140 -12.09 -8.37 9.86
N HIS A 141 -11.78 -9.43 9.12
CA HIS A 141 -12.66 -10.01 8.11
C HIS A 141 -13.99 -10.52 8.70
N ASP A 142 -13.93 -11.21 9.85
CA ASP A 142 -15.10 -11.71 10.57
C ASP A 142 -16.01 -10.56 11.05
N ALA A 143 -15.42 -9.40 11.38
CA ALA A 143 -16.15 -8.18 11.70
C ALA A 143 -16.63 -7.40 10.46
N GLY A 144 -16.36 -7.89 9.24
CA GLY A 144 -16.77 -7.27 7.99
C GLY A 144 -15.87 -6.13 7.50
N LEU A 145 -14.66 -6.00 8.05
CA LEU A 145 -13.62 -5.09 7.56
C LEU A 145 -12.68 -5.84 6.63
N MET A 146 -12.25 -5.22 5.54
CA MET A 146 -11.24 -5.76 4.63
C MET A 146 -9.86 -5.19 4.95
N VAL A 147 -8.82 -6.01 4.80
CA VAL A 147 -7.41 -5.60 4.92
C VAL A 147 -6.71 -5.83 3.57
N PRO A 148 -6.94 -4.97 2.57
CA PRO A 148 -6.50 -5.24 1.20
C PRO A 148 -5.00 -5.01 0.99
N ARG A 149 -4.32 -4.31 1.91
CA ARG A 149 -2.95 -3.85 1.74
C ARG A 149 -2.07 -4.25 2.92
N VAL A 150 -1.00 -5.00 2.63
CA VAL A 150 0.08 -5.28 3.57
C VAL A 150 1.28 -4.38 3.27
N THR A 151 1.94 -3.90 4.31
CA THR A 151 3.07 -2.98 4.24
C THR A 151 4.20 -3.44 5.14
N VAL A 152 5.34 -2.76 5.03
CA VAL A 152 6.52 -2.96 5.88
C VAL A 152 6.79 -1.67 6.64
N HIS A 153 6.86 -1.73 7.96
CA HIS A 153 7.16 -0.58 8.80
C HIS A 153 8.64 -0.23 8.76
N ALA A 154 9.51 -1.05 9.36
CA ALA A 154 10.94 -0.81 9.46
C ALA A 154 11.79 -1.71 8.56
N GLY A 155 11.22 -2.85 8.14
CA GLY A 155 11.94 -3.84 7.36
C GLY A 155 12.54 -4.94 8.22
N SER A 156 13.25 -5.86 7.56
CA SER A 156 13.87 -7.03 8.16
C SER A 156 15.33 -7.12 7.74
N THR A 157 16.18 -7.66 8.60
CA THR A 157 17.54 -8.08 8.23
C THR A 157 17.53 -9.28 7.27
N ASP A 158 16.42 -10.02 7.23
CA ASP A 158 16.11 -11.02 6.20
C ASP A 158 14.83 -10.61 5.44
N PRO A 159 14.97 -9.83 4.36
CA PRO A 159 13.82 -9.44 3.55
C PRO A 159 13.15 -10.61 2.82
N ALA A 160 13.89 -11.67 2.47
CA ALA A 160 13.32 -12.83 1.80
C ALA A 160 12.33 -13.54 2.74
N GLU A 161 12.72 -13.77 3.99
CA GLU A 161 11.86 -14.36 5.01
C GLU A 161 10.58 -13.54 5.21
N LEU A 162 10.70 -12.22 5.32
CA LEU A 162 9.54 -11.33 5.47
C LEU A 162 8.58 -11.43 4.27
N ILE A 163 9.10 -11.46 3.04
CA ILE A 163 8.29 -11.62 1.83
C ILE A 163 7.63 -13.01 1.80
N GLY A 164 8.36 -14.06 2.18
CA GLY A 164 7.83 -15.41 2.31
C GLY A 164 6.65 -15.47 3.29
N ARG A 165 6.76 -14.81 4.45
CA ARG A 165 5.66 -14.68 5.43
C ARG A 165 4.42 -14.02 4.84
N ILE A 166 4.57 -13.07 3.91
CA ILE A 166 3.44 -12.40 3.25
C ILE A 166 2.76 -13.32 2.25
N ARG A 167 3.54 -14.11 1.49
CA ARG A 167 2.99 -15.17 0.63
C ARG A 167 2.16 -16.15 1.46
N ASP A 168 2.70 -16.60 2.58
CA ASP A 168 2.02 -17.55 3.47
C ASP A 168 0.79 -16.91 4.13
N LEU A 169 0.87 -15.63 4.50
CA LEU A 169 -0.24 -14.86 5.03
C LEU A 169 -1.40 -14.81 4.04
N GLN A 170 -1.15 -14.47 2.77
CA GLN A 170 -2.19 -14.47 1.74
C GLN A 170 -2.83 -15.85 1.54
N ALA A 171 -2.05 -16.92 1.58
CA ALA A 171 -2.59 -18.27 1.53
C ALA A 171 -3.49 -18.60 2.75
N ALA A 172 -3.18 -18.03 3.92
CA ALA A 172 -3.87 -18.30 5.17
C ALA A 172 -5.14 -17.47 5.41
N VAL A 173 -5.23 -16.25 4.85
CA VAL A 173 -6.36 -15.32 5.11
C VAL A 173 -7.09 -14.86 3.85
N GLY A 174 -6.45 -14.92 2.69
CA GLY A 174 -6.98 -14.36 1.44
C GLY A 174 -7.28 -12.86 1.53
N GLY A 175 -7.85 -12.29 0.48
CA GLY A 175 -8.32 -10.89 0.50
C GLY A 175 -7.24 -9.81 0.46
N ILE A 176 -5.96 -10.15 0.59
CA ILE A 176 -4.86 -9.20 0.36
C ILE A 176 -4.76 -8.97 -1.15
N ARG A 177 -4.95 -7.72 -1.56
CA ARG A 177 -4.87 -7.27 -2.95
C ARG A 177 -3.47 -6.78 -3.31
N ALA A 178 -2.82 -6.11 -2.36
CA ALA A 178 -1.55 -5.47 -2.61
C ALA A 178 -0.54 -5.64 -1.48
N PHE A 179 0.72 -5.67 -1.88
CA PHE A 179 1.87 -5.64 -0.99
C PHE A 179 2.77 -4.47 -1.36
N ALA A 180 3.05 -3.58 -0.40
CA ALA A 180 4.07 -2.53 -0.51
C ALA A 180 5.36 -2.99 0.21
N PRO A 181 6.37 -3.48 -0.53
CA PRO A 181 7.54 -4.14 0.06
C PRO A 181 8.56 -3.19 0.66
N LEU A 182 8.51 -1.91 0.30
CA LEU A 182 9.49 -0.94 0.74
C LEU A 182 9.19 -0.44 2.17
N PRO A 183 10.18 -0.38 3.08
CA PRO A 183 9.98 0.09 4.44
C PRO A 183 9.42 1.51 4.53
N ARG A 184 8.46 1.71 5.43
CA ARG A 184 7.91 3.04 5.70
C ARG A 184 8.89 3.89 6.52
N THR A 185 9.69 3.32 7.40
CA THR A 185 10.69 4.03 8.18
C THR A 185 12.09 3.61 7.75
N SER A 186 12.96 4.58 7.50
CA SER A 186 14.36 4.31 7.16
C SER A 186 15.22 4.27 8.41
N SER A 187 16.10 3.27 8.49
CA SER A 187 17.16 3.25 9.51
C SER A 187 18.15 4.37 9.25
N ILE A 188 18.36 5.25 10.25
CA ILE A 188 19.38 6.31 10.16
C ILE A 188 20.79 5.71 10.16
N ALA A 189 20.99 4.61 10.88
CA ALA A 189 22.28 3.93 10.96
C ALA A 189 22.63 3.17 9.67
N HIS A 190 21.62 2.64 8.98
CA HIS A 190 21.78 1.83 7.78
C HIS A 190 20.74 2.22 6.73
N PRO A 191 20.89 3.39 6.07
CA PRO A 191 19.93 3.82 5.05
C PRO A 191 19.98 2.86 3.85
N SER A 192 18.80 2.53 3.29
CA SER A 192 18.75 1.83 2.01
C SER A 192 19.19 2.75 0.87
N THR A 193 19.71 2.15 -0.19
CA THR A 193 19.92 2.82 -1.47
C THR A 193 18.74 2.55 -2.40
N GLY A 194 18.55 3.39 -3.41
CA GLY A 194 17.54 3.12 -4.45
C GLY A 194 17.76 1.76 -5.15
N TYR A 195 18.99 1.25 -5.17
CA TYR A 195 19.31 -0.08 -5.68
C TYR A 195 18.85 -1.22 -4.76
N ASP A 196 18.88 -1.01 -3.44
CA ASP A 196 18.30 -1.97 -2.48
C ASP A 196 16.78 -1.99 -2.63
N ASP A 197 16.16 -0.81 -2.74
CA ASP A 197 14.71 -0.67 -2.86
C ASP A 197 14.19 -1.38 -4.12
N VAL A 198 14.79 -1.14 -5.29
CA VAL A 198 14.31 -1.77 -6.53
C VAL A 198 14.57 -3.28 -6.59
N ARG A 199 15.64 -3.78 -5.94
CA ARG A 199 15.85 -5.22 -5.75
C ARG A 199 14.75 -5.82 -4.90
N LEU A 200 14.36 -5.12 -3.84
CA LEU A 200 13.30 -5.56 -2.95
C LEU A 200 11.95 -5.62 -3.67
N VAL A 201 11.64 -4.65 -4.52
CA VAL A 201 10.44 -4.66 -5.38
C VAL A 201 10.43 -5.87 -6.32
N ALA A 202 11.54 -6.14 -7.01
CA ALA A 202 11.66 -7.29 -7.92
C ALA A 202 11.51 -8.62 -7.17
N THR A 203 12.15 -8.72 -6.01
CA THR A 203 12.02 -9.91 -5.14
C THR A 203 10.57 -10.11 -4.71
N ALA A 204 9.89 -9.05 -4.29
CA ALA A 204 8.48 -9.12 -3.88
C ALA A 204 7.58 -9.62 -5.02
N ARG A 205 7.76 -9.13 -6.25
CA ARG A 205 7.03 -9.60 -7.43
C ARG A 205 7.22 -11.10 -7.68
N LEU A 206 8.44 -11.58 -7.54
CA LEU A 206 8.78 -12.96 -7.92
C LEU A 206 8.50 -13.97 -6.80
N LEU A 207 8.69 -13.58 -5.53
CA LEU A 207 8.52 -14.46 -4.38
C LEU A 207 7.10 -14.44 -3.80
N ALA A 208 6.43 -13.28 -3.70
CA ALA A 208 5.04 -13.17 -3.25
C ALA A 208 4.07 -13.36 -4.43
N ASP A 209 4.19 -14.50 -5.10
CA ASP A 209 3.55 -14.80 -6.36
C ASP A 209 2.02 -14.91 -6.28
N ASN A 210 1.45 -15.08 -5.10
CA ASN A 210 0.00 -15.12 -4.85
C ASN A 210 -0.61 -13.76 -4.46
N ILE A 211 0.18 -12.69 -4.40
CA ILE A 211 -0.30 -11.32 -4.27
C ILE A 211 -0.52 -10.73 -5.66
N GLU A 212 -1.69 -10.14 -5.89
CA GLU A 212 -2.07 -9.58 -7.20
C GLU A 212 -1.16 -8.41 -7.59
N SER A 213 -1.06 -7.42 -6.68
CA SER A 213 -0.40 -6.15 -6.94
C SER A 213 0.81 -5.89 -6.04
N ILE A 214 1.91 -5.40 -6.61
CA ILE A 214 3.09 -4.91 -5.90
C ILE A 214 3.12 -3.40 -6.03
N GLN A 215 3.14 -2.75 -4.87
CA GLN A 215 2.96 -1.31 -4.73
C GLN A 215 4.24 -0.56 -4.45
N VAL A 216 4.33 0.66 -4.97
CA VAL A 216 5.33 1.66 -4.55
C VAL A 216 4.64 2.93 -4.05
N ASP A 217 5.09 3.47 -2.91
CA ASP A 217 4.52 4.68 -2.32
C ASP A 217 5.19 5.93 -2.92
N TRP A 218 4.42 6.69 -3.70
CA TRP A 218 4.89 7.89 -4.38
C TRP A 218 5.30 9.01 -3.42
N ALA A 219 4.49 9.25 -2.38
CA ALA A 219 4.76 10.33 -1.43
C ALA A 219 6.04 10.10 -0.64
N ARG A 220 6.34 8.83 -0.34
CA ARG A 220 7.51 8.44 0.47
C ARG A 220 8.79 8.31 -0.35
N TYR A 221 8.73 7.63 -1.49
CA TYR A 221 9.91 7.32 -2.30
C TYR A 221 10.12 8.26 -3.49
N GLY A 222 9.14 9.13 -3.74
CA GLY A 222 9.20 10.15 -4.77
C GLY A 222 8.95 9.63 -6.19
N PRO A 223 8.67 10.53 -7.13
CA PRO A 223 8.29 10.21 -8.51
C PRO A 223 9.36 9.39 -9.26
N LYS A 224 10.64 9.68 -9.04
CA LYS A 224 11.74 9.04 -9.77
C LYS A 224 11.92 7.58 -9.38
N LEU A 225 11.96 7.27 -8.08
CA LEU A 225 12.08 5.87 -7.66
C LEU A 225 10.80 5.10 -8.00
N ALA A 226 9.62 5.70 -7.79
CA ALA A 226 8.35 5.09 -8.18
C ALA A 226 8.34 4.72 -9.67
N GLN A 227 8.81 5.60 -10.56
CA GLN A 227 8.93 5.32 -11.98
C GLN A 227 9.87 4.14 -12.28
N VAL A 228 11.04 4.09 -11.66
CA VAL A 228 11.99 2.97 -11.84
C VAL A 228 11.41 1.68 -11.28
N ALA A 229 10.71 1.71 -10.14
CA ALA A 229 10.09 0.53 -9.54
C ALA A 229 9.09 -0.16 -10.47
N LEU A 230 8.42 0.59 -11.37
CA LEU A 230 7.53 0.03 -12.39
C LEU A 230 8.27 -0.90 -13.38
N THR A 231 9.54 -0.60 -13.68
CA THR A 231 10.38 -1.45 -14.54
C THR A 231 11.05 -2.59 -13.77
N MET A 232 10.73 -2.74 -12.49
CA MET A 232 11.33 -3.72 -11.59
C MET A 232 10.29 -4.69 -11.02
N GLY A 233 9.01 -4.53 -11.38
CA GLY A 233 7.94 -5.47 -11.01
C GLY A 233 6.77 -4.85 -10.26
N ALA A 234 6.83 -3.57 -9.87
CA ALA A 234 5.67 -2.85 -9.35
C ALA A 234 4.64 -2.63 -10.47
N ASP A 235 3.36 -2.79 -10.17
CA ASP A 235 2.24 -2.51 -11.08
C ASP A 235 1.29 -1.43 -10.55
N ASP A 236 1.49 -0.98 -9.32
CA ASP A 236 0.62 -0.02 -8.68
C ASP A 236 1.39 1.06 -7.92
N VAL A 237 0.93 2.31 -8.06
CA VAL A 237 1.50 3.48 -7.40
C VAL A 237 0.51 4.06 -6.39
N ASP A 238 0.87 3.99 -5.10
CA ASP A 238 0.05 4.49 -4.00
C ASP A 238 0.45 5.91 -3.59
N SER A 239 -0.43 6.57 -2.83
CA SER A 239 -0.14 7.86 -2.17
C SER A 239 0.21 9.01 -3.15
N VAL A 240 -0.31 8.98 -4.38
CA VAL A 240 -0.25 10.17 -5.26
C VAL A 240 -1.17 11.23 -4.66
N SER A 241 -0.71 12.48 -4.53
CA SER A 241 -1.54 13.51 -3.90
C SER A 241 -2.83 13.77 -4.70
N ALA A 242 -3.96 13.82 -4.00
CA ALA A 242 -5.25 14.22 -4.58
C ALA A 242 -5.40 15.74 -4.82
N LEU A 243 -4.42 16.54 -4.37
CA LEU A 243 -4.38 17.97 -4.57
C LEU A 243 -3.70 18.34 -5.90
N GLN A 244 -4.19 19.39 -6.56
CA GLN A 244 -3.65 19.85 -7.86
C GLN A 244 -2.24 20.46 -7.78
N GLY A 245 -1.74 20.74 -6.58
CA GLY A 245 -0.50 21.51 -6.36
C GLY A 245 -0.65 22.99 -6.70
N ASP A 246 0.43 23.76 -6.52
CA ASP A 246 0.51 25.21 -6.79
C ASP A 246 1.14 25.54 -8.15
N LEU A 247 1.82 24.57 -8.78
CA LEU A 247 2.55 24.73 -10.04
C LEU A 247 1.68 24.66 -11.30
N GLY A 248 0.35 24.63 -11.13
CA GLY A 248 -0.63 24.58 -12.20
C GLY A 248 -0.88 23.19 -12.78
N ARG A 249 -1.98 23.04 -13.52
CA ARG A 249 -2.54 21.74 -13.98
C ARG A 249 -1.54 20.82 -14.69
N ARG A 250 -0.60 21.35 -15.48
CA ARG A 250 0.39 20.53 -16.23
C ARG A 250 1.48 19.93 -15.34
N ARG A 251 1.65 20.44 -14.13
CA ARG A 251 2.57 19.91 -13.11
C ARG A 251 1.78 19.45 -11.88
N SER A 252 0.52 19.06 -12.08
CA SER A 252 -0.25 18.44 -11.01
C SER A 252 0.24 17.01 -10.80
N PRO A 253 0.08 16.46 -9.59
CA PRO A 253 0.42 15.07 -9.30
C PRO A 253 -0.22 14.07 -10.27
N LEU A 254 -1.46 14.33 -10.72
CA LEU A 254 -2.17 13.49 -11.69
C LEU A 254 -1.45 13.42 -13.05
N GLU A 255 -1.05 14.57 -13.60
CA GLU A 255 -0.39 14.57 -14.90
C GLU A 255 1.06 14.07 -14.80
N GLU A 256 1.72 14.29 -13.66
CA GLU A 256 3.05 13.75 -13.39
C GLU A 256 3.04 12.22 -13.29
N ILE A 257 2.13 11.61 -12.51
CA ILE A 257 2.03 10.14 -12.42
C ILE A 257 1.71 9.52 -13.79
N LYS A 258 0.77 10.11 -14.54
CA LYS A 258 0.43 9.64 -15.89
C LYS A 258 1.62 9.76 -16.84
N GLY A 259 2.40 10.84 -16.74
CA GLY A 259 3.64 11.02 -17.49
C GLY A 259 4.69 9.96 -17.15
N ASN A 260 4.92 9.71 -15.86
CA ASN A 260 5.91 8.75 -15.39
C ASN A 260 5.59 7.32 -15.82
N ILE A 261 4.32 6.90 -15.67
CA ILE A 261 3.85 5.58 -16.11
C ILE A 261 4.02 5.43 -17.64
N LYS A 262 3.60 6.42 -18.44
CA LYS A 262 3.76 6.39 -19.90
C LYS A 262 5.22 6.35 -20.33
N ALA A 263 6.07 7.12 -19.67
CA ALA A 263 7.51 7.14 -19.94
C ALA A 263 8.20 5.81 -19.57
N ALA A 264 7.63 5.02 -18.65
CA ALA A 264 8.03 3.64 -18.40
C ALA A 264 7.48 2.63 -19.44
N GLY A 265 6.75 3.10 -20.47
CA GLY A 265 6.16 2.25 -21.51
C GLY A 265 4.90 1.51 -21.06
N LEU A 266 4.14 2.10 -20.13
CA LEU A 266 2.98 1.50 -19.49
C LEU A 266 1.73 2.40 -19.63
N GLU A 267 0.56 1.85 -19.35
CA GLU A 267 -0.74 2.52 -19.46
C GLU A 267 -1.27 2.89 -18.08
N PRO A 268 -1.40 4.19 -17.74
CA PRO A 268 -1.86 4.62 -16.44
C PRO A 268 -3.38 4.45 -16.30
N VAL A 269 -3.79 3.77 -15.23
CA VAL A 269 -5.20 3.55 -14.88
C VAL A 269 -5.45 4.01 -13.44
N GLU A 270 -6.33 4.99 -13.26
CA GLU A 270 -6.68 5.43 -11.91
C GLU A 270 -7.59 4.39 -11.24
N ARG A 271 -7.33 4.09 -9.96
CA ARG A 271 -8.15 3.20 -9.12
C ARG A 271 -8.61 3.89 -7.84
N ASP A 272 -9.58 3.28 -7.15
CA ASP A 272 -9.98 3.62 -5.79
C ASP A 272 -9.29 2.73 -4.74
N GLY A 273 -9.61 2.95 -3.46
CA GLY A 273 -9.12 2.15 -2.33
C GLY A 273 -9.67 0.72 -2.26
N HIS A 274 -10.72 0.40 -3.00
CA HIS A 274 -11.18 -0.99 -3.21
C HIS A 274 -10.46 -1.69 -4.36
N TYR A 275 -9.44 -1.04 -4.95
CA TYR A 275 -8.72 -1.52 -6.12
C TYR A 275 -9.61 -1.70 -7.36
N LYS A 276 -10.66 -0.88 -7.48
CA LYS A 276 -11.51 -0.80 -8.67
C LYS A 276 -11.08 0.35 -9.56
N VAL A 277 -11.13 0.15 -10.87
CA VAL A 277 -10.82 1.19 -11.86
C VAL A 277 -11.83 2.34 -11.73
N ARG A 278 -11.34 3.57 -11.71
CA ARG A 278 -12.15 4.78 -11.75
C ARG A 278 -12.31 5.23 -13.21
N ALA A 279 -13.54 5.52 -13.59
CA ALA A 279 -13.90 6.05 -14.91
C ALA A 279 -13.65 7.55 -15.00
#